data_AF-K2MUA5-F1
#
_entry.id   AF-K2MUA5-F1
#
_cell.length_a   1.000
_cell.length_b   1.000
_cell.length_c   1.000
_cell.angle_alpha   90.00
_cell.angle_beta   90.00
_cell.angle_gamma   90.00
#
_symmetry.space_group_name_H-M   'P 1'
#
loop_
_entity.id
_entity.type
_entity.pdbx_description
1 polymer ?
#
loop_
_entity_poly.entity_id
_entity_poly.type
_entity_poly.pdbx_seq_one_letter_code
_entity_poly.pdbx_strand_id
1 'polypeptide(L)'
;MVSVRLTAELQRVKDVLKTWKEVDVRVSKLCPSQSHAGDRPTVTPCSSNFNITDGLVGFFSDNFFGKTWKDEYLGVNATINNTEGGAATKASDGMTFRGAWAEWPVGKQGENQLYHFANYNFTLVATVSIDGEPKGDTPIPLMGVKLNDDEKTVLLGLSYKKEKKWELLCSGGNLKEY
;
A
#
# COMPACT_ATOMS: atom_id res chain seq x y z
N MET A 1 -42.81 -1.41 14.00
CA MET A 1 -42.01 -1.54 12.75
C MET A 1 -42.08 -0.21 12.04
N VAL A 2 -40.94 0.37 11.63
CA VAL A 2 -40.90 1.68 10.95
C VAL A 2 -40.28 1.47 9.56
N SER A 3 -40.90 2.07 8.53
CA SER A 3 -40.36 2.08 7.17
C SER A 3 -39.62 3.39 6.93
N VAL A 4 -38.36 3.31 6.51
CA VAL A 4 -37.50 4.48 6.23
C VAL A 4 -37.06 4.45 4.77
N ARG A 5 -37.06 5.60 4.10
CA ARG A 5 -36.55 5.75 2.73
C ARG A 5 -35.11 6.24 2.76
N LEU A 6 -34.18 5.41 2.29
CA LEU A 6 -32.74 5.66 2.32
C LEU A 6 -32.21 6.25 1.01
N THR A 7 -32.86 7.31 0.52
CA THR A 7 -32.54 7.89 -0.80
C THR A 7 -31.13 8.49 -0.83
N ALA A 8 -30.70 9.13 0.26
CA ALA A 8 -29.39 9.76 0.36
C ALA A 8 -28.27 8.71 0.45
N GLU A 9 -28.48 7.66 1.22
CA GLU A 9 -27.56 6.53 1.36
C GLU A 9 -27.42 5.79 0.03
N LEU A 10 -28.52 5.56 -0.68
CA LEU A 10 -28.48 4.97 -2.02
C LEU A 10 -27.67 5.83 -3.00
N GLN A 11 -27.81 7.16 -2.93
CA GLN A 11 -27.00 8.04 -3.76
C GLN A 11 -25.51 7.92 -3.42
N ARG A 12 -25.14 7.90 -2.14
CA ARG A 12 -23.75 7.67 -1.70
C ARG A 12 -23.19 6.35 -2.21
N VAL A 13 -23.97 5.27 -2.14
CA VAL A 13 -23.55 3.96 -2.67
C VAL A 13 -23.26 4.04 -4.17
N LYS A 14 -24.10 4.72 -4.95
CA LYS A 14 -23.86 4.92 -6.39
C LYS A 14 -22.57 5.68 -6.66
N ASP A 15 -22.29 6.73 -5.87
CA ASP A 15 -21.09 7.54 -6.03
C ASP A 15 -19.81 6.74 -5.68
N VAL A 16 -19.87 5.91 -4.63
CA VAL A 16 -18.78 4.98 -4.27
C VAL A 16 -18.54 3.95 -5.38
N LEU A 17 -19.60 3.29 -5.88
CA LEU A 17 -19.49 2.31 -6.96
C LEU A 17 -18.95 2.91 -8.26
N LYS A 18 -19.30 4.18 -8.55
CA LYS A 18 -18.73 4.91 -9.68
C LYS A 18 -17.23 5.13 -9.48
N THR A 19 -16.83 5.56 -8.28
CA THR A 19 -15.42 5.79 -7.94
C THR A 19 -14.60 4.51 -8.10
N TRP A 20 -15.08 3.37 -7.58
CA TRP A 20 -14.38 2.09 -7.70
C TRP A 20 -14.12 1.71 -9.16
N LYS A 21 -15.12 1.84 -10.03
CA LYS A 21 -14.95 1.57 -11.47
C LYS A 21 -13.91 2.48 -12.12
N GLU A 22 -13.87 3.75 -11.75
CA GLU A 22 -12.88 4.69 -12.27
C GLU A 22 -11.46 4.35 -11.81
N VAL A 23 -11.31 3.91 -10.56
CA VAL A 23 -10.02 3.46 -10.02
C VAL A 23 -9.58 2.15 -10.69
N ASP A 24 -10.47 1.17 -10.84
CA ASP A 24 -10.19 -0.10 -11.55
C ASP A 24 -9.63 0.16 -12.95
N VAL A 25 -10.25 1.06 -13.71
CA VAL A 25 -9.80 1.46 -15.05
C VAL A 25 -8.43 2.16 -15.04
N ARG A 26 -8.07 2.87 -13.96
CA ARG A 26 -6.73 3.45 -13.82
C ARG A 26 -5.70 2.38 -13.49
N VAL A 27 -5.98 1.55 -12.49
CA VAL A 27 -5.06 0.50 -12.04
C VAL A 27 -4.80 -0.52 -13.15
N SER A 28 -5.82 -0.88 -13.95
CA SER A 28 -5.66 -1.79 -15.08
C SER A 28 -4.65 -1.28 -16.13
N LYS A 29 -4.43 0.03 -16.23
CA LYS A 29 -3.47 0.64 -17.17
C LYS A 29 -2.03 0.60 -16.66
N LEU A 30 -1.80 0.37 -15.36
CA LEU A 30 -0.46 0.19 -14.80
C LEU A 30 0.19 -1.11 -15.27
N CYS A 31 -0.63 -2.05 -15.72
CA CYS A 31 -0.21 -3.33 -16.28
C CYS A 31 -0.66 -3.46 -17.74
N PRO A 32 -0.05 -2.73 -18.68
CA PRO A 32 -0.36 -2.90 -20.09
C PRO A 32 0.01 -4.34 -20.50
N SER A 33 -0.94 -5.04 -21.11
CA SER A 33 -0.82 -6.45 -21.55
C SER A 33 0.25 -6.70 -22.62
N GLN A 34 1.04 -5.70 -22.98
CA GLN A 34 2.13 -5.79 -23.95
C GLN A 34 3.43 -6.20 -23.25
N SER A 35 3.59 -7.50 -23.03
CA SER A 35 4.94 -8.08 -22.97
C SER A 35 5.44 -8.24 -24.41
N HIS A 36 6.62 -7.69 -24.71
CA HIS A 36 7.32 -8.06 -25.94
C HIS A 36 7.55 -9.58 -25.93
N ALA A 37 7.12 -10.25 -27.00
CA ALA A 37 7.34 -11.67 -27.20
C ALA A 37 8.86 -11.93 -27.29
N GLY A 38 9.50 -12.33 -26.20
CA GLY A 38 10.92 -12.67 -26.23
C GLY A 38 11.52 -12.98 -24.87
N ASP A 39 11.32 -12.13 -23.88
CA ASP A 39 12.10 -12.20 -22.65
C ASP A 39 11.26 -11.82 -21.42
N ARG A 40 10.69 -12.80 -20.69
CA ARG A 40 10.64 -12.87 -19.20
C ARG A 40 9.59 -13.84 -18.62
N PRO A 41 9.74 -14.24 -17.33
CA PRO A 41 9.00 -15.31 -16.65
C PRO A 41 7.48 -15.26 -16.83
N THR A 42 6.87 -16.44 -16.93
CA THR A 42 5.43 -16.68 -17.16
C THR A 42 4.49 -16.15 -16.08
N VAL A 43 5.00 -15.56 -14.99
CA VAL A 43 4.24 -15.06 -13.84
C VAL A 43 4.66 -13.63 -13.51
N THR A 44 4.24 -12.68 -14.35
CA THR A 44 4.31 -11.26 -14.01
C THR A 44 2.91 -10.75 -13.67
N PRO A 45 2.77 -9.83 -12.70
CA PRO A 45 1.48 -9.23 -12.31
C PRO A 45 0.78 -8.43 -13.43
N CYS A 46 1.39 -8.33 -14.61
CA CYS A 46 0.80 -7.73 -15.82
C CYS A 46 0.59 -8.74 -16.96
N SER A 47 0.53 -10.05 -16.64
CA SER A 47 0.24 -11.08 -17.65
C SER A 47 -1.21 -10.99 -18.15
N SER A 48 -1.47 -11.46 -19.38
CA SER A 48 -2.83 -11.50 -19.95
C SER A 48 -3.83 -12.35 -19.15
N ASN A 49 -3.33 -13.24 -18.28
CA ASN A 49 -4.14 -14.17 -17.49
C ASN A 49 -4.38 -13.68 -16.06
N PHE A 50 -3.91 -12.47 -15.72
CA PHE A 50 -4.00 -11.91 -14.39
C PHE A 50 -4.71 -10.56 -14.45
N ASN A 51 -5.84 -10.45 -13.75
CA ASN A 51 -6.50 -9.16 -13.55
C ASN A 51 -5.99 -8.52 -12.26
N ILE A 52 -5.24 -7.43 -12.38
CA ILE A 52 -4.64 -6.72 -11.23
C ILE A 52 -5.68 -6.10 -10.28
N THR A 53 -6.91 -5.90 -10.74
CA THR A 53 -8.00 -5.34 -9.90
C THR A 53 -8.75 -6.44 -9.14
N ASP A 54 -8.59 -7.72 -9.48
CA ASP A 54 -9.29 -8.80 -8.79
C ASP A 54 -8.74 -8.98 -7.37
N GLY A 55 -9.61 -8.76 -6.38
CA GLY A 55 -9.22 -8.82 -4.97
C GLY A 55 -8.42 -7.60 -4.49
N LEU A 56 -8.35 -6.52 -5.28
CA LEU A 56 -7.74 -5.26 -4.84
C LEU A 56 -8.66 -4.53 -3.85
N VAL A 57 -8.10 -4.18 -2.69
CA VAL A 57 -8.84 -3.69 -1.52
C VAL A 57 -8.48 -2.26 -1.10
N GLY A 58 -7.41 -1.71 -1.68
CA GLY A 58 -6.97 -0.36 -1.43
C GLY A 58 -5.82 0.01 -2.36
N PHE A 59 -5.76 1.28 -2.73
CA PHE A 59 -4.77 1.80 -3.67
C PHE A 59 -4.36 3.22 -3.28
N PHE A 60 -3.06 3.48 -3.27
CA PHE A 60 -2.48 4.75 -2.92
C PHE A 60 -1.67 5.32 -4.07
N SER A 61 -1.99 6.55 -4.48
CA SER A 61 -1.26 7.31 -5.48
C SER A 61 -0.96 8.73 -4.96
N ASP A 62 -1.27 9.79 -5.71
CA ASP A 62 -0.98 11.19 -5.37
C ASP A 62 -2.07 11.88 -4.51
N ASN A 63 -3.13 11.15 -4.15
CA ASN A 63 -4.26 11.68 -3.37
C ASN A 63 -3.93 11.84 -1.88
N PHE A 64 -3.22 12.91 -1.56
CA PHE A 64 -2.82 13.26 -0.21
C PHE A 64 -3.34 14.64 0.22
N PHE A 65 -3.75 14.75 1.49
CA PHE A 65 -4.14 16.00 2.12
C PHE A 65 -3.79 16.03 3.61
N GLY A 66 -3.06 17.06 4.04
CA GLY A 66 -2.69 17.26 5.44
C GLY A 66 -1.73 16.18 5.96
N LYS A 67 -2.24 15.24 6.76
CA LYS A 67 -1.50 14.03 7.22
C LYS A 67 -2.12 12.74 6.71
N THR A 68 -3.07 12.84 5.77
CA THR A 68 -3.88 11.73 5.31
C THR A 68 -3.52 11.40 3.88
N TRP A 69 -2.96 10.21 3.68
CA TRP A 69 -2.81 9.62 2.36
C TRP A 69 -4.06 8.79 2.08
N LYS A 70 -4.85 9.24 1.10
CA LYS A 70 -6.20 8.71 0.89
C LYS A 70 -6.15 7.45 0.05
N ASP A 71 -6.90 6.45 0.49
CA ASP A 71 -7.19 5.29 -0.33
C ASP A 71 -8.16 5.69 -1.45
N GLU A 72 -7.76 5.43 -2.69
CA GLU A 72 -8.56 5.78 -3.86
C GLU A 72 -9.85 4.96 -3.97
N TYR A 73 -9.91 3.78 -3.33
CA TYR A 73 -11.13 2.99 -3.20
C TYR A 73 -12.04 3.48 -2.06
N LEU A 74 -11.73 4.62 -1.42
CA LEU A 74 -12.52 5.19 -0.33
C LEU A 74 -12.64 4.26 0.89
N GLY A 75 -11.73 3.29 1.02
CA GLY A 75 -11.63 2.40 2.15
C GLY A 75 -10.91 3.09 3.31
N VAL A 76 -9.80 2.51 3.75
CA VAL A 76 -9.10 2.97 4.94
C VAL A 76 -7.91 3.82 4.52
N ASN A 77 -7.85 5.06 4.98
CA ASN A 77 -6.73 5.94 4.67
C ASN A 77 -5.48 5.57 5.47
N ALA A 78 -4.30 5.89 4.93
CA ALA A 78 -3.05 5.83 5.67
C ALA A 78 -2.75 7.18 6.35
N THR A 79 -2.10 7.11 7.51
CA THR A 79 -1.64 8.28 8.27
C THR A 79 -0.16 8.51 8.02
N ILE A 80 0.20 9.72 7.59
CA ILE A 80 1.59 10.13 7.47
C ILE A 80 2.08 10.66 8.80
N ASN A 81 3.21 10.12 9.24
CA ASN A 81 3.89 10.46 10.48
C ASN A 81 5.16 11.26 10.20
N ASN A 82 5.52 12.11 11.18
CA ASN A 82 6.66 13.01 11.11
C ASN A 82 6.65 13.94 9.88
N THR A 83 5.62 14.78 9.76
CA THR A 83 5.45 15.73 8.64
C THR A 83 6.16 17.07 8.85
N GLU A 84 6.98 17.20 9.89
CA GLU A 84 7.66 18.45 10.21
C GLU A 84 8.66 18.83 9.10
N GLY A 85 8.82 20.13 8.84
CA GLY A 85 9.81 20.63 7.89
C GLY A 85 9.63 20.17 6.43
N GLY A 86 8.45 19.69 6.03
CA GLY A 86 8.22 19.17 4.67
C GLY A 86 8.80 17.78 4.44
N ALA A 87 8.95 16.98 5.49
CA ALA A 87 9.47 15.62 5.43
C ALA A 87 8.61 14.63 4.59
N ALA A 88 7.37 14.99 4.24
CA ALA A 88 6.55 14.25 3.29
C ALA A 88 5.99 15.21 2.23
N THR A 89 6.23 14.92 0.95
CA THR A 89 5.76 15.74 -0.18
C THR A 89 5.11 14.88 -1.26
N LYS A 90 4.15 15.46 -1.99
CA LYS A 90 3.51 14.77 -3.11
C LYS A 90 4.50 14.47 -4.23
N ALA A 91 4.35 13.30 -4.84
CA ALA A 91 4.95 12.92 -6.12
C ALA A 91 3.83 12.61 -7.13
N SER A 92 4.18 12.39 -8.41
CA SER A 92 3.18 12.20 -9.49
C SER A 92 2.21 11.05 -9.24
N ASP A 93 2.71 9.96 -8.62
CA ASP A 93 1.95 8.73 -8.40
C ASP A 93 2.22 8.16 -7.00
N GLY A 94 2.41 9.04 -6.02
CA GLY A 94 2.78 8.63 -4.67
C GLY A 94 3.29 9.76 -3.80
N MET A 95 4.27 9.43 -2.96
CA MET A 95 4.83 10.33 -1.96
C MET A 95 6.34 10.19 -1.89
N THR A 96 7.01 11.31 -1.63
CA THR A 96 8.42 11.33 -1.23
C THR A 96 8.51 11.49 0.29
N PHE A 97 9.32 10.66 0.93
CA PHE A 97 9.55 10.68 2.36
C PHE A 97 11.01 11.01 2.69
N ARG A 98 11.23 11.91 3.66
CA ARG A 98 12.53 12.28 4.21
C ARG A 98 12.45 12.31 5.73
N GLY A 99 12.62 11.15 6.36
CA GLY A 99 12.43 10.98 7.81
C GLY A 99 10.96 10.84 8.23
N ALA A 100 10.02 10.91 7.27
CA ALA A 100 8.61 10.60 7.44
C ALA A 100 8.29 9.15 7.02
N TRP A 101 7.12 8.65 7.40
CA TRP A 101 6.59 7.36 6.94
C TRP A 101 5.06 7.36 6.92
N ALA A 102 4.47 6.37 6.25
CA ALA A 102 3.04 6.14 6.24
C ALA A 102 2.67 4.90 7.07
N GLU A 103 1.56 4.97 7.82
CA GLU A 103 0.97 3.84 8.51
C GLU A 103 -0.44 3.57 7.99
N TRP A 104 -0.67 2.35 7.52
CA TRP A 104 -1.97 1.89 7.04
C TRP A 104 -2.57 0.89 8.05
N PRO A 105 -3.65 1.24 8.76
CA PRO A 105 -4.08 0.44 9.91
C PRO A 105 -4.81 -0.82 9.48
N VAL A 106 -4.49 -1.95 10.13
CA VAL A 106 -5.22 -3.22 10.03
C VAL A 106 -6.00 -3.48 11.33
N GLY A 107 -5.35 -4.00 12.38
CA GLY A 107 -5.98 -4.26 13.68
C GLY A 107 -6.30 -2.99 14.48
N LYS A 108 -5.68 -1.85 14.15
CA LYS A 108 -5.90 -0.55 14.82
C LYS A 108 -7.19 0.17 14.40
N GLN A 109 -8.00 -0.42 13.51
CA GLN A 109 -9.27 0.19 13.04
C GLN A 109 -10.38 0.16 14.11
N GLY A 110 -10.20 -0.56 15.22
CA GLY A 110 -11.16 -0.64 16.32
C GLY A 110 -12.18 -1.76 16.10
N GLU A 111 -13.47 -1.45 16.26
CA GLU A 111 -14.57 -2.42 16.18
C GLU A 111 -14.75 -2.97 14.76
N ASN A 112 -14.70 -2.09 13.74
CA ASN A 112 -14.86 -2.47 12.35
C ASN A 112 -13.49 -2.59 11.67
N GLN A 113 -12.94 -3.82 11.62
CA GLN A 113 -11.64 -4.11 11.02
C GLN A 113 -11.79 -4.57 9.57
N LEU A 114 -11.90 -3.63 8.63
CA LEU A 114 -12.14 -3.91 7.21
C LEU A 114 -11.04 -4.80 6.60
N TYR A 115 -9.81 -4.71 7.11
CA TYR A 115 -8.66 -5.45 6.60
C TYR A 115 -8.26 -6.67 7.43
N HIS A 116 -9.19 -7.22 8.21
CA HIS A 116 -8.94 -8.43 8.99
C HIS A 116 -8.46 -9.63 8.15
N PHE A 117 -8.78 -9.67 6.84
CA PHE A 117 -8.27 -10.68 5.92
C PHE A 117 -6.74 -10.75 5.85
N ALA A 118 -6.04 -9.63 6.14
CA ALA A 118 -4.58 -9.56 6.10
C ALA A 118 -3.90 -10.43 7.17
N ASN A 119 -4.65 -10.90 8.17
CA ASN A 119 -4.16 -11.90 9.13
C ASN A 119 -4.03 -13.31 8.51
N TYR A 120 -4.65 -13.55 7.35
CA TYR A 120 -4.69 -14.86 6.70
C TYR A 120 -3.88 -14.88 5.40
N ASN A 121 -4.19 -13.98 4.48
CA ASN A 121 -3.51 -13.89 3.19
C ASN A 121 -3.64 -12.48 2.61
N PHE A 122 -2.54 -11.92 2.15
CA PHE A 122 -2.52 -10.62 1.50
C PHE A 122 -1.33 -10.52 0.55
N THR A 123 -1.39 -9.52 -0.33
CA THR A 123 -0.24 -9.10 -1.12
C THR A 123 -0.16 -7.58 -1.02
N LEU A 124 1.03 -7.07 -0.68
CA LEU A 124 1.32 -5.64 -0.64
C LEU A 124 2.33 -5.32 -1.73
N VAL A 125 1.99 -4.36 -2.59
CA VAL A 125 2.81 -3.97 -3.74
C VAL A 125 3.09 -2.48 -3.66
N ALA A 126 4.35 -2.10 -3.91
CA ALA A 126 4.75 -0.71 -4.01
C ALA A 126 5.89 -0.56 -5.03
N THR A 127 5.91 0.56 -5.75
CA THR A 127 7.10 1.00 -6.48
C THR A 127 7.87 1.93 -5.57
N VAL A 128 9.15 1.64 -5.33
CA VAL A 128 10.02 2.43 -4.46
C VAL A 128 11.23 2.94 -5.23
N SER A 129 11.55 4.21 -5.01
CA SER A 129 12.76 4.86 -5.49
C SER A 129 13.53 5.38 -4.29
N ILE A 130 14.83 5.11 -4.24
CA ILE A 130 15.68 5.48 -3.10
C ILE A 130 16.55 6.67 -3.50
N ASP A 131 16.21 7.83 -2.95
CA ASP A 131 16.89 9.09 -3.24
C ASP A 131 18.17 9.26 -2.40
N GLY A 132 19.26 8.68 -2.90
CA GLY A 132 20.59 8.76 -2.29
C GLY A 132 20.97 7.53 -1.46
N GLU A 133 22.25 7.44 -1.09
CA GLU A 133 22.76 6.29 -0.34
C GLU A 133 22.48 6.42 1.17
N PRO A 134 22.06 5.35 1.86
CA PRO A 134 21.97 5.30 3.32
C PRO A 134 23.30 5.72 3.96
N LYS A 135 23.27 6.68 4.90
CA LYS A 135 24.49 7.20 5.54
C LYS A 135 24.97 6.35 6.72
N GLY A 136 24.06 5.62 7.37
CA GLY A 136 24.35 4.73 8.50
C GLY A 136 24.46 3.26 8.09
N ASP A 137 24.96 2.44 9.00
CA ASP A 137 25.05 0.99 8.78
C ASP A 137 23.74 0.27 9.17
N THR A 138 22.84 0.98 9.87
CA THR A 138 21.49 0.51 10.15
C THR A 138 20.65 0.47 8.87
N PRO A 139 20.06 -0.69 8.53
CA PRO A 139 19.14 -0.83 7.41
C PRO A 139 17.95 0.13 7.54
N ILE A 140 17.57 0.79 6.45
CA ILE A 140 16.43 1.70 6.40
C ILE A 140 15.18 0.91 6.01
N PRO A 141 14.12 0.87 6.84
CA PRO A 141 12.87 0.21 6.50
C PRO A 141 12.17 0.91 5.34
N LEU A 142 11.71 0.14 4.35
CA LEU A 142 10.98 0.66 3.18
C LEU A 142 9.50 0.30 3.22
N MET A 143 9.18 -0.96 3.53
CA MET A 143 7.81 -1.43 3.65
C MET A 143 7.74 -2.66 4.56
N GLY A 144 6.61 -2.88 5.21
CA GLY A 144 6.44 -4.06 6.05
C GLY A 144 5.10 -4.12 6.76
N VAL A 145 4.90 -5.22 7.46
CA VAL A 145 3.72 -5.48 8.28
C VAL A 145 4.17 -5.73 9.72
N LYS A 146 3.53 -5.01 10.64
CA LYS A 146 3.79 -5.11 12.07
C LYS A 146 2.55 -5.60 12.79
N LEU A 147 2.76 -6.46 13.77
CA LEU A 147 1.71 -6.82 14.72
C LEU A 147 1.31 -5.61 15.55
N ASN A 148 0.06 -5.63 15.99
CA ASN A 148 -0.46 -4.68 16.97
C ASN A 148 -0.26 -5.23 18.38
N ASP A 149 0.98 -5.58 18.71
CA ASP A 149 1.42 -6.05 20.02
C ASP A 149 2.30 -4.99 20.70
N ASP A 150 2.56 -5.18 22.00
CA ASP A 150 3.37 -4.26 22.79
C ASP A 150 4.83 -4.21 22.32
N GLU A 151 5.32 -5.32 21.75
CA GLU A 151 6.68 -5.46 21.23
C GLU A 151 6.87 -4.90 19.81
N LYS A 152 5.77 -4.47 19.15
CA LYS A 152 5.75 -3.99 17.75
C LYS A 152 6.44 -4.96 16.79
N THR A 153 6.17 -6.24 16.97
CA THR A 153 6.81 -7.33 16.22
C THR A 153 6.61 -7.15 14.72
N VAL A 154 7.69 -7.25 13.96
CA VAL A 154 7.64 -7.15 12.48
C VAL A 154 7.44 -8.55 11.91
N LEU A 155 6.30 -8.80 11.25
CA LEU A 155 6.00 -10.08 10.60
C LEU A 155 6.75 -10.23 9.28
N LEU A 156 6.78 -9.14 8.51
CA LEU A 156 7.42 -9.04 7.22
C LEU A 156 7.99 -7.64 7.09
N GLY A 157 9.26 -7.51 6.72
CA GLY A 157 9.91 -6.22 6.53
C GLY A 157 10.89 -6.27 5.37
N LEU A 158 10.82 -5.27 4.50
CA LEU A 158 11.80 -5.02 3.46
C LEU A 158 12.57 -3.75 3.85
N SER A 159 13.89 -3.90 3.95
CA SER A 159 14.81 -2.82 4.28
C SER A 159 15.92 -2.71 3.24
N TYR A 160 16.57 -1.56 3.19
CA TYR A 160 17.68 -1.28 2.30
C TYR A 160 18.87 -0.71 3.08
N LYS A 161 20.06 -1.23 2.79
CA LYS A 161 21.31 -0.82 3.44
C LYS A 161 22.31 -0.25 2.44
N LYS A 162 23.44 0.24 2.94
CA LYS A 162 24.58 0.68 2.13
C LYS A 162 24.98 -0.38 1.10
N GLU A 163 25.71 0.04 0.07
CA GLU A 163 26.19 -0.85 -0.99
C GLU A 163 25.08 -1.50 -1.82
N LYS A 164 23.88 -0.90 -1.82
CA LYS A 164 22.72 -1.33 -2.63
C LYS A 164 22.17 -2.72 -2.29
N LYS A 165 22.33 -3.15 -1.04
CA LYS A 165 21.87 -4.46 -0.57
C LYS A 165 20.48 -4.39 0.03
N TRP A 166 19.70 -5.44 -0.21
CA TRP A 166 18.36 -5.59 0.34
C TRP A 166 18.39 -6.55 1.52
N GLU A 167 17.52 -6.28 2.48
CA GLU A 167 17.32 -7.16 3.63
C GLU A 167 15.84 -7.47 3.76
N LEU A 168 15.53 -8.76 3.77
CA LEU A 168 14.19 -9.26 4.00
C LEU A 168 14.12 -9.92 5.37
N LEU A 169 13.23 -9.39 6.21
CA LEU A 169 12.86 -9.95 7.50
C LEU A 169 11.53 -10.68 7.36
N CYS A 170 11.49 -11.95 7.73
CA CYS A 170 10.26 -12.74 7.89
C CYS A 170 10.23 -13.32 9.31
N SER A 171 9.13 -13.14 10.03
CA SER A 171 8.97 -13.71 11.37
C SER A 171 9.24 -15.23 11.38
N GLY A 172 10.07 -15.69 12.32
CA GLY A 172 10.44 -17.11 12.47
C GLY A 172 11.58 -17.61 11.56
N GLY A 173 12.20 -16.75 10.75
CA GLY A 173 13.36 -17.09 9.91
C GLY A 173 14.55 -16.15 10.10
N ASN A 174 15.76 -16.64 9.84
CA ASN A 174 16.97 -15.81 9.79
C ASN A 174 16.84 -14.71 8.73
N LEU A 175 17.44 -13.54 9.01
CA LEU A 175 17.64 -12.46 8.06
C LEU A 175 18.23 -13.00 6.75
N LYS A 176 17.59 -12.69 5.62
CA LYS A 176 18.12 -13.05 4.30
C LYS A 176 18.59 -11.78 3.60
N GLU A 177 19.88 -11.75 3.29
CA GLU A 177 20.49 -10.71 2.46
C GLU A 177 20.35 -11.09 0.99
N TYR A 178 19.99 -10.11 0.17
CA TYR A 178 19.87 -10.23 -1.28
C TYR A 178 20.69 -9.14 -1.99
#